data_AF-A0A3M1M368-F1
#
_entry.id   AF-A0A3M1M368-F1
#
_cell.length_a   1.000
_cell.length_b   1.000
_cell.length_c   1.000
_cell.angle_alpha   90.00
_cell.angle_beta   90.00
_cell.angle_gamma   90.00
#
_symmetry.space_group_name_H-M   'P 1'
#
loop_
_entity.id
_entity.type
_entity.pdbx_description
1 polymer ?
#
loop_
_entity_poly.entity_id
_entity_poly.type
_entity_poly.pdbx_seq_one_letter_code
_entity_poly.pdbx_strand_id
1 'polypeptide(L)'
;MRLLGSPRRQSTNLRDLPSNVRWVVMFGLGMQELLIFMVIVLLIFGSSRLPTLMRNLGRSANEFKAGMREPIDDTPRVREASDESSQDESEK
;
A
#
# COMPACT_ATOMS: atom_id res chain seq x y z
N MET A 1 61.65 -33.82 -27.92
CA MET A 1 60.18 -33.99 -27.82
C MET A 1 59.62 -32.93 -26.88
N ARG A 2 59.13 -31.82 -27.44
CA ARG A 2 58.44 -30.76 -26.69
C ARG A 2 56.99 -31.20 -26.48
N LEU A 3 56.66 -31.63 -25.26
CA LEU A 3 55.27 -31.76 -24.86
C LEU A 3 54.74 -30.35 -24.58
N LEU A 4 53.90 -29.92 -25.52
CA LEU A 4 53.11 -28.71 -25.49
C LEU A 4 52.03 -28.87 -24.41
N GLY A 5 52.26 -28.25 -23.25
CA GLY A 5 51.32 -28.24 -22.13
C GLY A 5 50.79 -26.83 -21.88
N SER A 6 49.83 -26.39 -22.68
CA SER A 6 48.93 -25.28 -22.37
C SER A 6 47.54 -25.67 -22.89
N PRO A 7 46.45 -25.51 -22.12
CA PRO A 7 45.97 -24.16 -21.83
C PRO A 7 45.36 -23.97 -20.44
N ARG A 8 45.42 -22.72 -20.00
CA ARG A 8 44.68 -22.16 -18.86
C ARG A 8 43.19 -22.49 -18.96
N ARG A 9 42.63 -23.24 -18.01
CA ARG A 9 41.19 -23.26 -17.75
C ARG A 9 40.84 -22.10 -16.80
N GLN A 10 40.50 -20.98 -17.43
CA GLN A 10 39.71 -19.92 -16.81
C GLN A 10 38.22 -20.30 -16.86
N SER A 11 37.45 -19.68 -15.96
CA SER A 11 35.98 -19.55 -16.00
C SER A 11 35.22 -20.83 -15.62
N THR A 12 34.37 -20.84 -14.60
CA THR A 12 33.33 -19.84 -14.29
C THR A 12 33.11 -19.74 -12.78
N ASN A 13 33.16 -18.52 -12.25
CA ASN A 13 32.72 -18.27 -10.87
C ASN A 13 31.21 -18.51 -10.77
N LEU A 14 30.79 -19.46 -9.93
CA LEU A 14 29.38 -19.67 -9.58
C LEU A 14 28.94 -18.62 -8.52
N ARG A 15 29.27 -17.35 -8.76
CA ARG A 15 28.92 -16.19 -7.91
C ARG A 15 28.27 -15.06 -8.70
N ASP A 16 28.12 -15.23 -10.01
CA ASP A 16 27.45 -14.26 -10.87
C ASP A 16 25.93 -14.43 -10.81
N LEU A 17 25.39 -14.27 -9.59
CA LEU A 17 24.00 -13.89 -9.43
C LEU A 17 23.91 -12.38 -9.72
N PRO A 18 23.07 -11.95 -10.67
CA PRO A 18 22.89 -10.55 -11.02
C PRO A 18 22.60 -9.72 -9.76
N SER A 19 23.48 -8.77 -9.47
CA SER A 19 23.42 -7.89 -8.30
C SER A 19 22.12 -7.06 -8.26
N ASN A 20 21.39 -6.94 -9.37
CA ASN A 20 20.14 -6.21 -9.54
C ASN A 20 18.89 -6.81 -8.86
N VAL A 21 18.98 -7.97 -8.18
CA VAL A 21 17.83 -8.53 -7.41
C VAL A 21 18.10 -8.58 -5.90
N ARG A 22 19.35 -8.48 -5.46
CA ARG A 22 19.71 -8.57 -4.04
C ARG A 22 19.69 -7.23 -3.30
N TRP A 23 19.67 -6.10 -4.01
CA TRP A 23 19.62 -4.76 -3.39
C TRP A 23 18.23 -4.32 -2.92
N VAL A 24 17.16 -4.84 -3.54
CA VAL A 24 15.78 -4.47 -3.16
C VAL A 24 15.39 -5.09 -1.81
N VAL A 25 15.94 -6.25 -1.47
CA VAL A 25 15.49 -7.05 -0.31
C VAL A 25 16.11 -6.59 1.03
N MET A 26 17.12 -5.70 1.03
CA MET A 26 17.81 -5.28 2.27
C MET A 26 17.32 -3.97 2.91
N PHE A 27 16.34 -3.27 2.33
CA PHE A 27 15.86 -1.97 2.84
C PHE A 27 14.38 -1.98 3.23
N GLY A 28 14.05 -2.71 4.30
CA GLY A 28 12.94 -2.41 5.20
C GLY A 28 11.50 -2.66 4.69
N LEU A 29 10.91 -3.73 5.23
CA LEU A 29 9.48 -4.10 5.20
C LEU A 29 8.55 -3.04 5.84
N GLY A 30 8.69 -1.78 5.49
CA GLY A 30 8.01 -0.66 6.17
C GLY A 30 6.91 -0.04 5.32
N MET A 31 7.23 0.26 4.07
CA MET A 31 6.34 1.03 3.19
C MET A 31 6.44 0.61 1.72
N GLN A 32 7.62 0.24 1.24
CA GLN A 32 7.81 -0.04 -0.18
C GLN A 32 7.06 -1.31 -0.61
N GLU A 33 7.13 -2.38 0.18
CA GLU A 33 6.34 -3.60 -0.05
C GLU A 33 4.84 -3.35 0.06
N LEU A 34 4.40 -2.53 1.04
CA LEU A 34 2.98 -2.18 1.19
C LEU A 34 2.49 -1.40 -0.03
N LEU A 35 3.31 -0.50 -0.57
CA LEU A 35 2.98 0.30 -1.76
C LEU A 35 2.92 -0.58 -3.01
N ILE A 36 3.87 -1.49 -3.18
CA ILE A 36 3.84 -2.50 -4.27
C ILE A 36 2.62 -3.40 -4.17
N PHE A 37 2.30 -3.90 -2.98
CA PHE A 37 1.09 -4.70 -2.74
C PHE A 37 -0.17 -3.89 -3.03
N MET A 38 -0.24 -2.64 -2.58
CA MET A 38 -1.36 -1.75 -2.82
C MET A 38 -1.57 -1.53 -4.33
N VAL A 39 -0.50 -1.31 -5.10
CA VAL A 39 -0.59 -1.18 -6.56
C VAL A 39 -1.14 -2.45 -7.21
N ILE A 40 -0.68 -3.64 -6.80
CA ILE A 40 -1.19 -4.92 -7.34
C ILE A 40 -2.69 -5.08 -7.05
N VAL A 41 -3.12 -4.81 -5.81
CA VAL A 41 -4.54 -4.89 -5.45
C VAL A 41 -5.35 -3.84 -6.21
N LEU A 42 -4.82 -2.62 -6.40
CA LEU A 42 -5.47 -1.58 -7.20
C LEU A 42 -5.57 -1.96 -8.68
N LEU A 43 -4.65 -2.74 -9.25
CA LEU A 43 -4.75 -3.22 -10.63
C LEU A 43 -5.87 -4.26 -10.79
N ILE A 44 -6.04 -5.15 -9.81
CA ILE A 44 -7.06 -6.21 -9.85
C ILE A 44 -8.45 -5.65 -9.54
N PHE A 45 -8.56 -4.85 -8.47
CA PHE A 45 -9.84 -4.34 -7.98
C PHE A 45 -10.19 -2.96 -8.54
N GLY A 46 -9.22 -2.19 -9.03
CA GLY A 46 -9.40 -0.81 -9.48
C GLY A 46 -9.28 0.23 -8.35
N SER A 47 -9.00 1.48 -8.71
CA SER A 47 -8.86 2.61 -7.78
C SER A 47 -10.16 3.01 -7.07
N SER A 48 -11.31 2.62 -7.61
CA SER A 48 -12.61 3.00 -7.05
C SER A 48 -13.16 1.99 -6.03
N ARG A 49 -12.92 0.69 -6.22
CA ARG A 49 -13.61 -0.35 -5.42
C ARG A 49 -13.07 -0.46 -3.99
N LEU A 50 -11.75 -0.41 -3.82
CA LEU A 50 -11.11 -0.47 -2.50
C LEU A 50 -11.53 0.70 -1.59
N PRO A 51 -11.41 1.97 -2.01
CA PRO A 51 -11.81 3.10 -1.18
C PRO A 51 -13.30 3.11 -0.86
N THR A 52 -14.17 2.75 -1.82
CA THR A 52 -15.61 2.67 -1.58
C THR A 52 -15.96 1.62 -0.53
N LEU A 53 -15.34 0.42 -0.59
CA LEU A 53 -15.55 -0.62 0.42
C LEU A 53 -15.05 -0.18 1.80
N MET A 54 -13.88 0.43 1.88
CA MET A 54 -13.35 0.98 3.14
C MET A 54 -14.22 2.11 3.69
N ARG A 55 -14.75 3.00 2.84
CA ARG A 55 -15.65 4.09 3.23
C ARG A 55 -16.94 3.55 3.83
N ASN A 56 -17.53 2.53 3.20
CA ASN A 56 -18.78 1.91 3.65
C ASN A 56 -18.56 1.13 4.96
N LEU A 57 -17.48 0.34 5.03
CA LEU A 57 -17.09 -0.39 6.24
C LEU A 57 -16.76 0.58 7.39
N GLY A 58 -16.07 1.69 7.09
CA GLY A 58 -15.71 2.72 8.06
C GLY A 58 -16.91 3.45 8.63
N ARG A 59 -17.92 3.79 7.80
CA ARG A 59 -19.18 4.36 8.29
C ARG A 59 -19.90 3.37 9.21
N SER A 60 -20.06 2.12 8.79
CA SER A 60 -20.71 1.08 9.61
C SER A 60 -19.97 0.84 10.92
N ALA A 61 -18.64 0.75 10.91
CA ALA A 61 -17.84 0.60 12.12
C ALA A 61 -17.92 1.83 13.04
N ASN A 62 -18.03 3.04 12.48
CA ASN A 62 -18.18 4.27 13.25
C ASN A 62 -19.55 4.36 13.92
N GLU A 63 -20.62 4.02 13.20
CA GLU A 63 -21.98 3.96 13.75
C GLU A 63 -22.10 2.85 14.81
N PHE A 64 -21.50 1.69 14.57
CA PHE A 64 -21.42 0.61 15.55
C PHE A 64 -20.71 1.05 16.82
N LYS A 65 -19.56 1.73 16.67
CA LYS A 65 -18.80 2.27 17.82
C LYS A 65 -19.56 3.40 18.53
N ALA A 66 -20.34 4.21 17.81
CA ALA A 66 -21.17 5.25 18.39
C ALA A 66 -22.30 4.65 19.23
N GLY A 67 -23.05 3.68 18.68
CA GLY A 67 -24.11 2.98 19.41
C GLY A 67 -23.61 2.17 20.60
N MET A 68 -22.37 1.66 20.56
CA MET A 68 -21.71 1.03 21.72
C MET A 68 -21.28 2.02 22.81
N ARG A 69 -21.12 3.30 22.47
CA ARG A 69 -20.64 4.34 23.41
C ARG A 69 -21.77 5.17 24.00
N GLU A 70 -22.95 5.17 23.39
CA GLU A 70 -24.15 5.76 23.97
C GLU A 70 -24.59 4.88 25.16
N PRO A 71 -24.62 5.40 26.41
CA PRO A 71 -25.47 4.83 27.45
C PRO A 71 -26.91 4.82 26.92
N ILE A 72 -27.75 3.89 27.40
CA ILE A 72 -29.16 3.73 27.00
C ILE A 72 -29.98 4.94 27.48
N ASP A 73 -29.72 6.12 26.96
CA ASP A 73 -30.44 7.35 27.24
C ASP A 73 -30.73 8.02 25.89
N ASP A 74 -31.98 7.89 25.48
CA ASP A 74 -32.50 8.13 24.14
C ASP A 74 -32.31 9.60 23.68
N THR A 75 -31.30 9.91 22.88
CA THR A 75 -31.30 11.16 22.10
C THR A 75 -30.62 10.98 20.74
N PRO A 76 -31.33 11.13 19.60
CA PRO A 76 -30.75 10.91 18.28
C PRO A 76 -29.88 12.10 17.87
N ARG A 77 -28.56 11.91 17.75
CA ARG A 77 -27.68 12.88 17.07
C ARG A 77 -27.58 12.57 15.59
N VAL A 78 -28.46 13.20 14.80
CA VAL A 78 -28.27 13.30 13.35
C VAL A 78 -27.08 14.22 13.10
N ARG A 79 -25.96 13.66 12.64
CA ARG A 79 -24.81 14.45 12.16
C ARG A 79 -25.01 14.69 10.67
N GLU A 80 -25.39 15.92 10.35
CA GLU A 80 -25.33 16.47 9.00
C GLU A 80 -23.93 16.26 8.42
N ALA A 81 -23.89 15.64 7.23
CA ALA A 81 -22.72 15.66 6.40
C ALA A 81 -22.51 17.10 5.93
N SER A 82 -21.52 17.77 6.52
CA SER A 82 -20.96 19.01 6.00
C SER A 82 -20.24 18.74 4.67
N ASP A 83 -21.03 18.57 3.61
CA ASP A 83 -20.62 18.79 2.22
C ASP A 83 -21.26 20.12 1.79
N GLU A 84 -20.69 21.24 2.23
CA GLU A 84 -20.91 22.55 1.61
C GLU A 84 -19.84 23.55 2.10
N SER A 85 -18.78 23.68 1.31
CA SER A 85 -18.02 24.94 1.14
C SER A 85 -16.93 24.74 0.09
N SER A 86 -17.37 24.66 -1.17
CA SER A 86 -16.60 25.15 -2.30
C SER A 86 -17.45 26.20 -2.99
N GLN A 87 -17.21 27.48 -2.69
CA GLN A 87 -17.49 28.71 -3.45
C GLN A 87 -17.29 29.87 -2.46
N ASP A 88 -16.15 30.57 -2.53
CA ASP A 88 -15.97 31.74 -3.39
C ASP A 88 -17.06 32.80 -3.13
N GLU A 89 -16.76 33.80 -2.30
CA GLU A 89 -17.11 35.20 -2.54
C GLU A 89 -16.54 36.13 -1.44
N SER A 90 -15.74 37.08 -1.92
CA SER A 90 -15.70 38.50 -1.54
C SER A 90 -15.21 38.97 -0.15
N GLU A 91 -14.23 39.88 -0.26
CA GLU A 91 -14.03 41.08 0.58
C GLU A 91 -13.11 40.94 1.81
N LYS A 92 -11.83 41.30 1.61
CA LYS A 92 -11.33 42.64 1.97
C LYS A 92 -10.02 42.98 1.28
#